data_AF-A0A2V8SDZ4-F1
#
_entry.id   AF-A0A2V8SDZ4-F1
#
_cell.length_a   1.000
_cell.length_b   1.000
_cell.length_c   1.000
_cell.angle_alpha   90.00
_cell.angle_beta   90.00
_cell.angle_gamma   90.00
#
_symmetry.space_group_name_H-M   'P 1'
#
loop_
_entity.id
_entity.type
_entity.pdbx_description
1 polymer ?
#
loop_
_entity_poly.entity_id
_entity_poly.type
_entity_poly.pdbx_seq_one_letter_code
_entity_poly.pdbx_strand_id
1 'polypeptide(L)'
;MEMKDANFDLSLKHQSLYAGCEVQEVAGRLALMTPVKEAINIVGRNANKLVDELVADGVEEITLTGAMAVWAYLAVFHIVVHRFRRVYYDDGKANGKVLIAAH
;
A
#
# COMPACT_ATOMS: atom_id res chain seq x y z
N MET A 1 -23.17 -13.42 2.96
CA MET A 1 -21.79 -13.84 2.64
C MET A 1 -20.89 -12.77 3.22
N GLU A 2 -19.99 -13.13 4.13
CA GLU A 2 -19.02 -12.21 4.69
C GLU A 2 -18.00 -11.87 3.60
N MET A 3 -17.85 -10.58 3.28
CA MET A 3 -16.87 -10.15 2.28
C MET A 3 -15.49 -10.18 2.93
N LYS A 4 -14.49 -10.76 2.27
CA LYS A 4 -13.13 -10.81 2.79
C LYS A 4 -12.45 -9.46 2.58
N ASP A 5 -11.87 -8.91 3.63
CA ASP A 5 -11.14 -7.65 3.61
C ASP A 5 -9.65 -7.83 3.93
N ALA A 6 -8.84 -6.80 3.62
CA ALA A 6 -7.43 -6.78 3.96
C ALA A 6 -6.92 -5.37 4.27
N ASN A 7 -5.91 -5.29 5.15
CA ASN A 7 -5.12 -4.08 5.39
C ASN A 7 -3.81 -4.17 4.61
N PHE A 8 -3.47 -3.10 3.89
CA PHE A 8 -2.25 -3.01 3.09
C PHE A 8 -1.38 -1.87 3.62
N ASP A 9 -0.38 -2.21 4.44
CA ASP A 9 0.57 -1.26 5.01
C ASP A 9 1.48 -0.68 3.91
N LEU A 10 1.47 0.63 3.74
CA LEU A 10 2.30 1.34 2.78
C LEU A 10 3.58 1.91 3.41
N SER A 11 3.78 1.70 4.71
CA SER A 11 4.95 2.20 5.42
C SER A 11 6.23 1.47 5.03
N LEU A 12 7.37 2.12 5.25
CA LEU A 12 8.70 1.55 5.00
C LEU A 12 8.99 0.29 5.84
N LYS A 13 8.12 -0.09 6.78
CA LYS A 13 8.20 -1.37 7.52
C LYS A 13 7.75 -2.56 6.70
N HIS A 14 6.98 -2.34 5.62
CA HIS A 14 6.50 -3.39 4.75
C HIS A 14 7.63 -3.86 3.81
N GLN A 15 8.41 -4.84 4.27
CA GLN A 15 9.61 -5.32 3.57
C GLN A 15 9.31 -5.82 2.14
N SER A 16 8.21 -6.55 1.93
CA SER A 16 7.83 -7.07 0.61
C SER A 16 7.49 -5.96 -0.40
N LEU A 17 6.78 -4.92 0.03
CA LEU A 17 6.43 -3.79 -0.82
C LEU A 17 7.68 -3.03 -1.29
N TYR A 18 8.64 -2.83 -0.38
CA TYR A 18 9.89 -2.12 -0.65
C TYR A 18 11.06 -3.05 -1.02
N ALA A 19 10.81 -4.32 -1.32
CA ALA A 19 11.86 -5.27 -1.67
C ALA A 19 12.62 -4.80 -2.93
N GLY A 20 13.93 -4.61 -2.79
CA GLY A 20 14.81 -4.04 -3.83
C GLY A 20 15.06 -2.54 -3.71
N CYS A 21 14.37 -1.84 -2.80
CA CYS A 21 14.74 -0.49 -2.39
C CYS A 21 15.75 -0.54 -1.24
N GLU A 22 16.63 0.44 -1.20
CA GLU A 22 17.49 0.73 -0.07
C GLU A 22 16.72 1.57 0.95
N VAL A 23 16.54 1.00 2.15
CA VAL A 23 15.90 1.65 3.29
C VAL A 23 16.88 1.61 4.46
N GLN A 24 17.12 2.76 5.08
CA GLN A 24 18.02 2.91 6.22
C GLN A 24 17.31 3.54 7.42
N GLU A 25 17.82 3.33 8.62
CA GLU A 25 17.38 4.04 9.81
C GLU A 25 18.23 5.29 10.02
N VAL A 26 17.60 6.47 10.00
CA VAL A 26 18.24 7.77 10.22
C VAL A 26 17.55 8.44 11.41
N ALA A 27 18.29 8.69 12.48
CA ALA A 27 17.79 9.29 13.72
C ALA A 27 16.52 8.59 14.28
N GLY A 28 16.52 7.25 14.30
CA GLY A 28 15.39 6.46 14.84
C GLY A 28 14.20 6.31 13.89
N ARG A 29 14.33 6.70 12.62
CA ARG A 29 13.25 6.64 11.63
C ARG A 29 13.72 5.99 10.34
N LEU A 30 12.87 5.13 9.76
CA LEU A 30 13.12 4.56 8.43
C LEU A 30 13.06 5.66 7.36
N ALA A 31 14.06 5.68 6.51
CA ALA A 31 14.21 6.58 5.39
C ALA A 31 14.51 5.78 4.12
N LEU A 32 13.83 6.11 3.03
CA LEU A 32 14.10 5.55 1.72
C LEU A 32 15.31 6.25 1.10
N MET A 33 16.36 5.50 0.82
CA MET A 33 17.59 6.02 0.20
C MET A 33 17.57 5.88 -1.32
N THR A 34 16.86 4.87 -1.85
CA THR A 34 16.65 4.74 -3.29
C THR A 34 15.96 5.98 -3.86
N PRO A 35 16.47 6.57 -4.96
CA PRO A 35 15.82 7.71 -5.60
C PRO A 35 14.37 7.42 -5.95
N VAL A 36 13.46 8.36 -5.66
CA VAL A 36 12.01 8.17 -5.82
C VAL A 36 11.63 7.69 -7.22
N LYS A 37 12.29 8.20 -8.27
CA LYS A 37 12.03 7.80 -9.66
C LYS A 37 12.28 6.30 -9.91
N GLU A 38 13.26 5.72 -9.24
CA GLU A 38 13.55 4.29 -9.30
C GLU A 38 12.62 3.49 -8.40
N ALA A 39 12.43 3.97 -7.17
CA ALA A 39 11.58 3.33 -6.17
C ALA A 39 10.13 3.16 -6.65
N ILE A 40 9.57 4.12 -7.39
CA ILE A 40 8.21 4.02 -7.96
C ILE A 40 8.05 2.74 -8.80
N ASN A 41 9.02 2.42 -9.65
CA ASN A 41 8.94 1.24 -10.50
C ASN A 41 9.09 -0.06 -9.70
N ILE A 42 9.95 -0.06 -8.69
CA ILE A 42 10.15 -1.21 -7.80
C ILE A 42 8.88 -1.47 -6.99
N VAL A 43 8.40 -0.46 -6.28
CA VAL A 43 7.19 -0.52 -5.45
C VAL A 43 5.97 -0.88 -6.28
N GLY A 44 5.82 -0.31 -7.48
CA GLY A 44 4.71 -0.64 -8.38
C GLY A 44 4.71 -2.12 -8.80
N ARG A 45 5.87 -2.69 -9.14
CA ARG A 45 5.97 -4.12 -9.46
C ARG A 45 5.66 -5.02 -8.27
N ASN A 46 6.16 -4.68 -7.09
CA ASN A 46 5.93 -5.46 -5.88
C ASN A 46 4.47 -5.38 -5.44
N ALA A 47 3.87 -4.19 -5.47
CA ALA A 47 2.46 -3.98 -5.16
C ALA A 47 1.55 -4.77 -6.10
N ASN A 48 1.82 -4.83 -7.41
CA ASN A 48 1.03 -5.66 -8.33
C ASN A 48 1.01 -7.13 -7.91
N LYS A 49 2.18 -7.72 -7.59
CA LYS A 49 2.26 -9.12 -7.14
C LYS A 49 1.46 -9.37 -5.87
N LEU A 50 1.65 -8.52 -4.86
CA LEU A 50 0.95 -8.62 -3.58
C LEU A 50 -0.57 -8.46 -3.74
N VAL A 51 -1.00 -7.54 -4.62
CA VAL A 51 -2.42 -7.33 -4.92
C VAL A 51 -3.01 -8.49 -5.70
N ASP A 52 -2.29 -9.07 -6.66
CA ASP A 52 -2.73 -10.25 -7.40
C ASP A 52 -2.96 -11.45 -6.44
N GLU A 53 -2.08 -11.63 -5.45
CA GLU A 53 -2.25 -12.64 -4.40
C GLU A 53 -3.52 -12.40 -3.56
N LEU A 54 -3.75 -11.17 -3.10
CA LEU A 54 -4.97 -10.83 -2.34
C LEU A 54 -6.25 -11.06 -3.15
N VAL A 55 -6.23 -10.72 -4.44
CA VAL A 55 -7.36 -10.94 -5.35
C VAL A 55 -7.59 -12.44 -5.56
N ALA A 56 -6.54 -13.22 -5.76
CA ALA A 56 -6.64 -14.68 -5.88
C ALA A 56 -7.20 -15.34 -4.60
N ASP A 57 -6.89 -14.73 -3.46
CA ASP A 57 -7.40 -15.11 -2.13
C ASP A 57 -8.86 -14.68 -1.87
N GLY A 58 -9.51 -14.03 -2.84
CA GLY A 58 -10.91 -13.61 -2.75
C GLY A 58 -11.15 -12.36 -1.89
N VAL A 59 -10.13 -11.53 -1.66
CA VAL A 59 -10.30 -10.24 -0.99
C VAL A 59 -11.08 -9.28 -1.89
N GLU A 60 -12.16 -8.73 -1.38
CA GLU A 60 -13.04 -7.79 -2.11
C GLU A 60 -12.90 -6.35 -1.62
N GLU A 61 -12.45 -6.12 -0.39
CA GLU A 61 -12.24 -4.78 0.17
C GLU A 61 -10.81 -4.62 0.68
N ILE A 62 -10.20 -3.46 0.44
CA ILE A 62 -8.83 -3.18 0.88
C ILE A 62 -8.73 -1.84 1.59
N THR A 63 -7.95 -1.77 2.67
CA THR A 63 -7.63 -0.52 3.38
C THR A 63 -6.14 -0.23 3.22
N LEU A 64 -5.82 0.90 2.60
CA LEU A 64 -4.45 1.43 2.49
C LEU A 64 -4.09 2.15 3.80
N THR A 65 -3.02 1.73 4.46
CA THR A 65 -2.66 2.22 5.81
C THR A 65 -1.17 2.55 5.93
N GLY A 66 -0.75 2.99 7.12
CA GLY A 66 0.66 3.16 7.48
C GLY A 66 1.22 4.55 7.15
N ALA A 67 2.34 4.91 7.76
CA ALA A 67 2.99 6.19 7.48
C ALA A 67 3.78 6.10 6.16
N MET A 68 3.38 6.87 5.15
CA MET A 68 3.99 6.79 3.81
C MET A 68 4.20 8.17 3.17
N ALA A 69 5.04 8.20 2.14
CA ALA A 69 5.10 9.35 1.24
C ALA A 69 3.92 9.33 0.26
N VAL A 70 3.43 10.51 -0.15
CA VAL A 70 2.28 10.65 -1.06
C VAL A 70 2.47 9.88 -2.37
N TRP A 71 3.68 9.84 -2.93
CA TRP A 71 3.93 9.12 -4.17
C TRP A 71 3.70 7.60 -4.04
N ALA A 72 4.01 7.01 -2.87
CA ALA A 72 3.82 5.58 -2.63
C ALA A 72 2.32 5.26 -2.55
N TYR A 73 1.56 6.12 -1.86
CA TYR A 73 0.10 6.07 -1.86
C TYR A 73 -0.47 6.13 -3.29
N LEU A 74 -0.07 7.11 -4.10
CA LEU A 74 -0.59 7.27 -5.46
C LEU A 74 -0.25 6.07 -6.36
N ALA A 75 0.98 5.55 -6.25
CA ALA A 75 1.43 4.39 -7.02
C ALA A 75 0.60 3.14 -6.68
N VAL A 76 0.40 2.86 -5.38
CA VAL A 76 -0.36 1.67 -4.95
C VAL A 76 -1.86 1.87 -5.15
N PHE A 77 -2.40 3.08 -4.90
CA PHE A 77 -3.80 3.40 -5.16
C PHE A 77 -4.18 3.10 -6.61
N HIS A 78 -3.35 3.49 -7.57
CA HIS A 78 -3.59 3.23 -8.98
C HIS A 78 -3.67 1.73 -9.32
N ILE A 79 -2.96 0.89 -8.57
CA ILE A 79 -2.98 -0.57 -8.74
C ILE A 79 -4.26 -1.16 -8.15
N VAL A 80 -4.68 -0.71 -6.96
CA VAL A 80 -5.81 -1.32 -6.24
C VAL A 80 -7.18 -0.80 -6.66
N VAL A 81 -7.26 0.45 -7.15
CA VAL A 81 -8.53 1.16 -7.32
C VAL A 81 -9.55 0.42 -8.18
N HIS A 82 -9.13 -0.32 -9.20
CA HIS A 82 -10.04 -1.09 -10.07
C HIS A 82 -10.08 -2.59 -9.78
N ARG A 83 -9.33 -3.05 -8.77
CA ARG A 83 -9.17 -4.48 -8.44
C ARG A 83 -10.06 -4.92 -7.29
N PHE A 84 -10.48 -3.98 -6.44
CA PHE A 84 -11.31 -4.23 -5.27
C PHE A 84 -12.64 -3.49 -5.38
N ARG A 85 -13.69 -4.07 -4.79
CA ARG A 85 -15.03 -3.50 -4.75
C ARG A 85 -15.07 -2.20 -3.95
N ARG A 86 -14.31 -2.14 -2.85
CA ARG A 86 -14.14 -0.93 -2.04
C ARG A 86 -12.69 -0.76 -1.64
N VAL A 87 -12.22 0.48 -1.74
CA VAL A 87 -10.89 0.90 -1.29
C VAL A 87 -11.06 1.96 -0.23
N TYR A 88 -10.42 1.72 0.90
CA TYR A 88 -10.37 2.64 2.04
C TYR A 88 -8.95 3.18 2.22
N TYR A 89 -8.84 4.34 2.85
CA TYR A 89 -7.61 4.89 3.36
C TYR A 89 -7.73 5.08 4.87
N ASP A 90 -6.71 4.72 5.64
CA ASP A 90 -6.66 4.95 7.08
C ASP A 90 -5.34 5.63 7.46
N ASP A 91 -5.43 6.85 8.00
CA ASP A 91 -4.29 7.64 8.45
C ASP A 91 -3.85 7.34 9.89
N GLY A 92 -4.47 6.37 10.54
CA GLY A 92 -4.19 5.94 11.91
C GLY A 92 -4.73 6.88 12.99
N LYS A 93 -5.52 7.91 12.64
CA LYS A 93 -6.23 8.74 13.61
C LYS A 93 -7.57 8.11 14.01
N ALA A 94 -8.12 8.57 15.14
CA ALA A 94 -9.49 8.20 15.53
C ALA A 94 -10.47 8.55 14.39
N ASN A 95 -11.23 7.56 13.92
CA ASN A 95 -12.11 7.65 12.75
C ASN A 95 -11.38 8.00 11.43
N GLY A 96 -10.10 7.63 11.30
CA GLY A 96 -9.27 7.91 10.12
C GLY A 96 -9.58 7.08 8.88
N LYS A 97 -10.40 6.02 9.02
CA LYS A 97 -10.81 5.16 7.88
C LYS A 97 -11.85 5.87 7.01
N VAL A 98 -11.45 6.22 5.79
CA VAL A 98 -12.27 6.91 4.80
C VAL A 98 -12.42 6.03 3.56
N LEU A 99 -13.64 5.89 3.03
CA LEU A 99 -13.88 5.26 1.73
C LEU A 99 -13.39 6.20 0.63
N ILE A 100 -12.46 5.74 -0.19
CA ILE A 100 -11.82 6.55 -1.26
C ILE A 100 -12.17 6.08 -2.68
N ALA A 101 -12.65 4.85 -2.84
CA ALA A 101 -13.20 4.36 -4.10
C ALA A 101 -14.19 3.20 -3.86
N ALA A 102 -15.21 3.10 -4.71
CA ALA A 102 -16.16 1.98 -4.72
C ALA A 102 -16.70 1.76 -6.14
N HIS A 103 -16.92 0.48 -6.52
CA HIS A 103 -17.47 0.06 -7.81
C HIS A 103 -18.67 -0.87 -7.62
#